data_AF-A0A7X1BUY6-F1
#
_entry.id   AF-A0A7X1BUY6-F1
#
_cell.length_a   1.000
_cell.length_b   1.000
_cell.length_c   1.000
_cell.angle_alpha   90.00
_cell.angle_beta   90.00
_cell.angle_gamma   90.00
#
_symmetry.space_group_name_H-M   'P 1'
#
loop_
_entity.id
_entity.type
_entity.pdbx_description
1 polymer ?
#
loop_
_entity_poly.entity_id
_entity_poly.type
_entity_poly.pdbx_seq_one_letter_code
_entity_poly.pdbx_strand_id
1 'polypeptide(L)'
;SPASAPLDYLHGRGSLISGLEKALEGREAGESFDVSVQADDAYGQYDDNLVQRVPKDVFVGVDELEVGMRFLADTDMGPVPVEITAVEGEHVVVYGNHML
;
A
#
# COMPACT_ATOMS: atom_id res chain seq x y z
N SER A 1 0.51 13.71 -7.49
CA SER A 1 0.23 13.92 -8.92
C SER A 1 -0.56 15.20 -9.10
N PRO A 2 -0.28 16.06 -10.11
CA PRO A 2 -1.12 17.23 -10.37
C PRO A 2 -2.50 16.76 -10.85
N ALA A 3 -3.56 17.33 -10.30
CA ALA A 3 -4.96 16.87 -10.40
C ALA A 3 -5.61 16.95 -11.81
N SER A 4 -4.82 17.09 -12.88
CA SER A 4 -5.31 17.43 -14.22
C SER A 4 -4.84 16.51 -15.35
N ALA A 5 -4.08 15.45 -15.04
CA ALA A 5 -3.65 14.47 -16.04
C ALA A 5 -4.48 13.18 -15.90
N PRO A 6 -5.06 12.64 -16.99
CA PRO A 6 -5.67 11.33 -16.97
C PRO A 6 -4.63 10.26 -16.65
N LEU A 7 -5.06 9.20 -15.96
CA LEU A 7 -4.20 8.05 -15.69
C LEU A 7 -4.22 7.12 -16.90
N ASP A 8 -3.10 7.06 -17.62
CA ASP A 8 -2.92 6.11 -18.70
C ASP A 8 -2.55 4.72 -18.14
N TYR A 9 -3.29 3.69 -18.55
CA TYR A 9 -3.01 2.31 -18.19
C TYR A 9 -3.32 1.36 -19.35
N LEU A 10 -2.82 0.12 -19.28
CA LEU A 10 -3.07 -0.91 -20.28
C LEU A 10 -3.98 -2.00 -19.70
N HIS A 11 -5.22 -2.05 -20.19
CA HIS A 11 -6.25 -2.98 -19.74
C HIS A 11 -5.84 -4.45 -20.00
N GLY A 12 -6.08 -5.32 -19.02
CA GLY A 12 -5.79 -6.75 -19.11
C GLY A 12 -4.34 -7.14 -18.83
N ARG A 13 -3.51 -6.22 -18.30
CA ARG A 13 -2.12 -6.49 -17.89
C ARG A 13 -1.90 -6.40 -16.38
N GLY A 14 -2.95 -6.18 -15.59
CA GLY A 14 -2.84 -6.06 -14.13
C GLY A 14 -2.01 -4.87 -13.69
N SER A 15 -2.06 -3.79 -14.48
CA SER A 15 -1.38 -2.52 -14.14
C SER A 15 -2.22 -1.66 -13.20
N LEU A 16 -3.54 -1.88 -13.19
CA LEU A 16 -4.45 -1.34 -12.19
C LEU A 16 -4.97 -2.45 -11.28
N ILE A 17 -5.58 -2.04 -10.18
CA ILE A 17 -6.31 -2.96 -9.32
C ILE A 17 -7.39 -3.68 -10.14
N SER A 18 -7.50 -4.99 -9.91
CA SER A 18 -8.33 -5.86 -10.76
C SER A 18 -9.79 -5.44 -10.80
N GLY A 19 -10.33 -4.94 -9.68
CA GLY A 19 -11.71 -4.46 -9.63
C GLY A 19 -11.96 -3.16 -10.38
N LEU A 20 -10.94 -2.30 -10.52
CA LEU A 20 -11.05 -1.10 -11.35
C LEU A 20 -10.97 -1.46 -12.84
N GLU A 21 -10.10 -2.38 -13.24
CA GLU A 21 -10.08 -2.88 -14.63
C GLU A 21 -11.44 -3.50 -15.01
N LYS A 22 -11.99 -4.39 -14.17
CA LYS A 22 -13.32 -4.99 -14.38
C LYS A 22 -14.43 -3.95 -14.48
N ALA A 23 -14.38 -2.89 -13.67
CA ALA A 23 -15.41 -1.84 -13.68
C ALA A 23 -15.33 -0.91 -14.90
N LEU A 24 -14.14 -0.78 -15.48
CA LEU A 24 -13.91 -0.04 -16.72
C LEU A 24 -14.25 -0.87 -17.97
N GLU A 25 -14.35 -2.20 -17.85
CA GLU A 25 -14.69 -3.08 -18.96
C GLU A 25 -16.10 -2.76 -19.52
N GLY A 26 -16.19 -2.54 -20.83
CA GLY A 26 -17.45 -2.22 -21.51
C GLY A 26 -17.94 -0.78 -21.32
N ARG A 27 -17.19 0.10 -20.64
CA ARG A 27 -17.51 1.53 -20.52
C ARG A 27 -17.05 2.32 -21.73
N GLU A 28 -17.73 3.44 -21.99
CA GLU A 28 -17.40 4.32 -23.11
C GLU A 28 -16.49 5.48 -22.70
N ALA A 29 -15.71 5.98 -23.66
CA ALA A 29 -14.83 7.12 -23.43
C ALA A 29 -15.64 8.38 -23.10
N GLY A 30 -15.30 9.05 -21.99
CA GLY A 30 -15.99 10.26 -21.52
C GLY A 30 -17.18 9.99 -20.61
N GLU A 31 -17.50 8.73 -20.33
CA GLU A 31 -18.47 8.35 -19.31
C GLU A 31 -17.91 8.58 -17.89
N SER A 32 -18.67 9.26 -17.03
CA SER A 32 -18.35 9.43 -15.62
C SER A 32 -19.23 8.51 -14.78
N PHE A 33 -18.63 7.72 -13.91
CA PHE A 33 -19.34 6.81 -13.02
C PHE A 33 -18.56 6.61 -11.72
N ASP A 34 -19.28 6.24 -10.67
CA ASP A 34 -18.70 5.84 -9.39
C ASP A 34 -18.59 4.31 -9.35
N VAL A 35 -17.46 3.81 -8.86
CA VAL A 35 -17.23 2.38 -8.61
C VAL A 35 -16.82 2.16 -7.16
N SER A 36 -17.45 1.18 -6.52
CA SER A 36 -16.98 0.65 -5.24
C SER A 36 -16.26 -0.67 -5.51
N VAL A 37 -14.96 -0.70 -5.27
CA VAL A 37 -14.14 -1.90 -5.40
C VAL A 37 -13.93 -2.51 -4.02
N GLN A 38 -14.21 -3.80 -3.88
CA GLN A 38 -13.96 -4.53 -2.63
C GLN A 38 -12.45 -4.64 -2.39
N ALA A 39 -12.05 -4.69 -1.11
CA ALA A 39 -10.64 -4.75 -0.72
C ALA A 39 -9.87 -5.88 -1.42
N ASP A 40 -10.48 -7.07 -1.53
CA ASP A 40 -9.91 -8.24 -2.21
C ASP A 40 -9.61 -8.03 -3.70
N ASP A 41 -10.40 -7.20 -4.40
CA ASP A 41 -10.19 -6.86 -5.80
C ASP A 41 -9.35 -5.56 -5.98
N ALA A 42 -9.02 -4.89 -4.87
CA ALA A 42 -8.28 -3.63 -4.81
C ALA A 42 -6.82 -3.84 -4.34
N TYR A 43 -6.51 -3.37 -3.14
CA TYR A 43 -5.18 -3.43 -2.52
C TYR A 43 -5.04 -4.58 -1.51
N GLY A 44 -6.02 -5.51 -1.49
CA GLY A 44 -6.12 -6.57 -0.50
C GLY A 44 -6.90 -6.15 0.74
N GLN A 45 -7.30 -7.14 1.54
CA GLN A 45 -7.84 -6.89 2.88
C GLN A 45 -6.76 -6.34 3.80
N TYR A 46 -7.22 -5.65 4.84
CA TYR A 46 -6.36 -5.32 5.97
C TYR A 46 -5.81 -6.62 6.54
N ASP A 47 -4.48 -6.75 6.55
CA ASP A 47 -3.81 -7.91 7.11
C ASP A 47 -3.20 -7.52 8.47
N ASP A 48 -3.75 -8.08 9.54
CA ASP A 48 -3.21 -7.95 10.89
C ASP A 48 -1.77 -8.48 10.98
N ASN A 49 -1.38 -9.45 10.13
CA ASN A 49 -0.03 -10.01 10.10
C ASN A 49 1.01 -9.05 9.48
N LEU A 50 0.55 -8.02 8.75
CA LEU A 50 1.39 -6.94 8.26
C LEU A 50 1.58 -5.83 9.31
N VAL A 51 0.99 -5.98 10.50
CA VAL A 51 1.28 -5.15 11.67
C VAL A 51 2.22 -5.90 12.59
N GLN A 52 3.50 -5.49 12.60
CA GLN A 52 4.53 -6.24 13.31
C GLN A 52 5.25 -5.39 14.33
N ARG A 53 5.60 -6.02 15.45
CA ARG A 53 6.45 -5.43 16.47
C ARG A 53 7.87 -5.89 16.25
N VAL A 54 8.73 -4.98 15.82
CA VAL A 54 10.13 -5.26 15.50
C VAL A 54 11.07 -4.59 16.50
N PRO A 55 12.18 -5.23 16.90
CA PRO A 55 13.19 -4.60 17.76
C PRO A 55 13.82 -3.41 17.07
N LYS A 56 14.16 -2.35 17.81
CA LYS A 56 14.85 -1.18 17.23
C LYS A 56 16.21 -1.53 16.60
N ASP A 57 16.87 -2.56 17.13
CA ASP A 57 18.19 -3.02 16.68
C ASP A 57 18.22 -3.47 15.20
N VAL A 58 17.07 -3.81 14.61
CA VAL A 58 17.01 -4.18 13.19
C VAL A 58 17.19 -2.95 12.27
N PHE A 59 16.89 -1.75 12.77
CA PHE A 59 17.04 -0.49 12.04
C PHE A 59 18.46 0.07 12.19
N VAL A 60 19.43 -0.68 11.68
CA VAL A 60 20.84 -0.29 11.76
C VAL A 60 21.10 0.96 10.92
N GLY A 61 21.72 1.98 11.51
CA GLY A 61 22.08 3.22 10.81
C GLY A 61 21.01 4.31 10.82
N VAL A 62 19.95 4.14 11.61
CA VAL A 62 18.95 5.17 11.88
C VAL A 62 19.15 5.66 13.32
N ASP A 63 19.51 6.94 13.48
CA ASP A 63 19.82 7.50 14.81
C ASP A 63 18.58 7.60 15.71
N GLU A 64 17.41 7.92 15.13
CA GLU A 64 16.16 8.07 15.86
C GLU A 64 14.98 7.51 15.05
N LEU A 65 14.19 6.63 15.67
CA LEU A 65 13.00 6.04 15.08
C LEU A 65 11.77 6.84 15.55
N GLU A 66 11.07 7.45 14.61
CA GLU A 66 9.88 8.26 14.86
C GLU A 66 8.63 7.63 14.22
N VAL A 67 7.47 7.92 14.81
CA VAL A 67 6.17 7.56 14.23
C VAL A 67 5.98 8.33 12.91
N GLY A 68 5.55 7.62 11.87
CA GLY A 68 5.40 8.12 10.51
C GLY A 68 6.62 7.89 9.61
N MET A 69 7.76 7.41 10.16
CA MET A 69 8.90 7.02 9.33
C MET A 69 8.59 5.79 8.49
N ARG A 70 9.10 5.77 7.25
CA ARG A 70 8.87 4.69 6.28
C ARG A 70 10.16 3.95 5.96
N PHE A 71 10.05 2.63 5.89
CA PHE A 71 11.14 1.71 5.60
C PHE A 71 10.73 0.70 4.53
N LEU A 72 11.70 0.12 3.85
CA LEU A 72 11.48 -1.06 3.01
C LEU A 72 11.87 -2.27 3.84
N ALA A 73 10.89 -3.09 4.22
CA ALA A 73 11.13 -4.36 4.88
C ALA A 73 11.32 -5.43 3.82
N ASP A 74 12.43 -6.17 3.87
CA ASP A 74 12.60 -7.36 3.05
C ASP A 74 11.73 -8.49 3.60
N THR A 75 10.74 -8.91 2.83
CA THR A 75 9.85 -10.04 3.15
C THR A 75 10.00 -11.15 2.11
N ASP A 76 9.42 -12.33 2.37
CA ASP A 76 9.40 -13.44 1.41
C ASP A 76 8.70 -13.08 0.09
N MET A 77 7.83 -12.06 0.10
CA MET A 77 7.12 -11.53 -1.06
C MET A 77 7.93 -10.43 -1.79
N GLY A 78 9.12 -10.10 -1.31
CA GLY A 78 9.95 -8.99 -1.79
C GLY A 78 9.98 -7.80 -0.82
N PRO A 79 10.62 -6.68 -1.22
CA PRO A 79 10.69 -5.48 -0.41
C PRO A 79 9.31 -4.81 -0.32
N VAL A 80 8.74 -4.77 0.89
CA VAL A 80 7.45 -4.17 1.19
C VAL A 80 7.66 -2.85 1.94
N PRO A 81 7.04 -1.74 1.51
CA PRO A 81 7.07 -0.50 2.27
C PRO A 81 6.27 -0.64 3.56
N VAL A 82 6.90 -0.31 4.68
CA VAL A 82 6.29 -0.31 6.02
C VAL A 82 6.43 1.07 6.67
N GLU A 83 5.46 1.46 7.50
CA GLU A 83 5.47 2.73 8.25
C GLU A 83 5.46 2.47 9.76
N ILE A 84 6.25 3.21 10.54
CA ILE A 84 6.22 3.12 11.99
C ILE A 84 4.95 3.79 12.53
N THR A 85 4.10 3.05 13.21
CA THR A 85 2.86 3.56 13.83
C THR A 85 3.01 3.81 15.32
N ALA A 86 3.93 3.12 15.99
CA ALA A 86 4.24 3.34 17.40
C ALA A 86 5.69 3.02 17.72
N VAL A 87 6.24 3.72 18.72
CA VAL A 87 7.59 3.50 19.23
C VAL A 87 7.46 3.19 20.72
N GLU A 88 7.79 1.96 21.13
CA GLU A 88 7.58 1.45 22.48
C GLU A 88 8.88 0.91 23.08
N GLY A 89 9.59 1.76 23.83
CA GLY A 89 10.83 1.37 24.52
C GLY A 89 11.89 0.85 23.55
N GLU A 90 12.15 -0.46 23.60
CA GLU A 90 13.13 -1.19 22.76
C GLU A 90 12.54 -1.70 21.43
N HIS A 91 11.23 -1.53 21.20
CA HIS A 91 10.52 -2.04 20.03
C HIS A 91 9.81 -0.91 19.27
N VAL A 92 9.51 -1.14 18.00
CA VAL A 92 8.63 -0.29 17.19
C VAL A 92 7.56 -1.15 16.53
N VAL A 93 6.38 -0.57 16.36
CA VAL A 93 5.28 -1.18 15.61
C VAL A 93 5.34 -0.64 14.20
N VAL A 94 5.50 -1.54 13.23
CA VAL A 94 5.49 -1.25 11.80
C VAL A 94 4.19 -1.71 11.18
N TYR A 95 3.70 -0.96 10.22
CA TYR A 95 2.48 -1.18 9.46
C TYR A 95 2.84 -1.32 7.99
N GLY A 96 2.75 -2.55 7.46
CA GLY A 96 3.11 -2.89 6.08
C GLY A 96 1.92 -3.01 5.13
N ASN A 97 0.70 -2.74 5.59
CA ASN A 97 -0.46 -2.69 4.70
C ASN A 97 -0.35 -1.47 3.78
N HIS A 98 -0.89 -1.62 2.57
CA HIS A 98 -0.94 -0.54 1.59
C HIS A 98 -1.66 0.69 2.18
N MET A 99 -1.08 1.88 1.99
CA MET A 99 -1.75 3.12 2.37
C MET A 99 -2.93 3.35 1.40
N LEU A 100 -4.15 3.41 1.94
CA LEU A 100 -5.35 3.78 1.19
C LEU A 100 -5.48 5.30 1.08
#